data_AF-A0A960FS37-F1
#
_entry.id   AF-A0A960FS37-F1
#
_cell.length_a   1.000
_cell.length_b   1.000
_cell.length_c   1.000
_cell.angle_alpha   90.00
_cell.angle_beta   90.00
_cell.angle_gamma   90.00
#
_symmetry.space_group_name_H-M   'P 1'
#
loop_
_entity.id
_entity.type
_entity.pdbx_description
1 polymer ?
#
loop_
_entity_poly.entity_id
_entity_poly.type
_entity_poly.pdbx_seq_one_letter_code
_entity_poly.pdbx_strand_id
1 'polypeptide(L)'
;MGPTPETLRSGAEQRVTPASDGEAVPTEEGPSQQGLSGTWRAAVADEELRRTYTQDGFDDAGWEPVEVPGHWQSTPAFADTDGPLLYRRAFASPPPDQGRRSWLVLDGVFYQGDVWLD
;
A
#
# COMPACT_ATOMS: atom_id res chain seq x y z
N MET A 1 17.08 -62.93 22.46
CA MET A 1 17.04 -61.47 22.28
C MET A 1 15.58 -61.06 22.33
N GLY A 2 15.21 -60.27 23.34
CA GLY A 2 13.84 -59.81 23.61
C GLY A 2 13.77 -59.37 25.08
N PRO A 3 13.77 -58.06 25.39
CA PRO A 3 13.93 -57.57 26.75
C PRO A 3 12.60 -57.54 27.53
N THR A 4 12.70 -57.70 28.86
CA THR A 4 11.66 -57.40 29.85
C THR A 4 11.29 -55.91 29.83
N PRO A 5 10.06 -55.56 30.19
CA PRO A 5 9.94 -54.56 31.25
C PRO A 5 8.71 -54.75 32.16
N GLU A 6 8.88 -54.58 33.47
CA GLU A 6 8.01 -53.65 34.19
C GLU A 6 8.67 -53.24 35.52
N THR A 7 9.09 -51.98 35.56
CA THR A 7 9.74 -51.34 36.71
C THR A 7 8.93 -50.09 37.06
N LEU A 8 8.45 -50.12 38.31
CA LEU A 8 8.38 -49.04 39.29
C LEU A 8 7.58 -47.75 38.96
N ARG A 9 6.50 -47.63 39.73
CA ARG A 9 6.17 -46.54 40.67
C ARG A 9 6.23 -45.10 40.14
N SER A 10 5.03 -44.58 39.91
CA SER A 10 4.66 -43.17 39.90
C SER A 10 4.95 -42.49 41.26
N GLY A 11 5.48 -41.26 41.23
CA GLY A 11 5.66 -40.44 42.42
C GLY A 11 6.39 -39.11 42.16
N ALA A 12 5.58 -38.06 41.94
CA ALA A 12 5.80 -36.64 42.26
C ALA A 12 7.05 -35.89 41.74
N GLU A 13 6.81 -34.87 40.91
CA GLU A 13 7.51 -33.58 41.06
C GLU A 13 6.54 -32.44 40.71
N GLN A 14 6.29 -31.60 41.70
CA GLN A 14 5.49 -30.39 41.59
C GLN A 14 6.49 -29.23 41.57
N ARG A 15 6.60 -28.50 40.46
CA ARG A 15 7.37 -27.25 40.38
C ARG A 15 6.44 -26.06 40.29
N VAL A 16 6.64 -25.12 41.20
CA VAL A 16 5.98 -23.81 41.23
C VAL A 16 6.92 -22.77 40.57
N THR A 17 6.31 -22.06 39.61
CA THR A 17 6.58 -20.82 38.81
C THR A 17 7.76 -19.88 39.11
N PRO A 18 8.10 -19.01 38.13
CA PRO A 18 7.70 -17.61 38.31
C PRO A 18 6.87 -17.07 37.14
N ALA A 19 6.02 -16.09 37.43
CA ALA A 19 5.39 -15.24 36.43
C ALA A 19 6.49 -14.43 35.72
N SER A 20 6.62 -14.62 34.41
CA SER A 20 7.31 -13.63 33.59
C SER A 20 6.39 -12.43 33.46
N ASP A 21 6.81 -11.30 34.01
CA ASP A 21 6.40 -9.99 33.49
C ASP A 21 6.87 -9.95 32.03
N GLY A 22 5.99 -10.41 31.14
CA GLY A 22 6.15 -10.28 29.71
C GLY A 22 5.94 -8.82 29.38
N GLU A 23 6.99 -8.02 29.52
CA GLU A 23 7.07 -6.76 28.79
C GLU A 23 6.95 -7.16 27.32
N ALA A 24 5.80 -6.84 26.73
CA ALA A 24 5.55 -7.11 25.33
C ALA A 24 6.65 -6.42 24.55
N VAL A 25 7.54 -7.21 23.94
CA VAL A 25 8.48 -6.72 22.95
C VAL A 25 7.64 -5.94 21.95
N PRO A 26 7.87 -4.63 21.75
CA PRO A 26 7.19 -3.90 20.70
C PRO A 26 7.46 -4.67 19.43
N THR A 27 6.41 -5.21 18.82
CA THR A 27 6.54 -5.81 17.50
C THR A 27 7.01 -4.66 16.61
N GLU A 28 8.26 -4.71 16.19
CA GLU A 28 8.78 -3.81 15.15
C GLU A 28 7.97 -4.14 13.90
N GLU A 29 6.82 -3.47 13.75
CA GLU A 29 6.01 -3.58 12.56
C GLU A 29 6.89 -3.09 11.41
N GLY A 30 7.14 -3.97 10.45
CA GLY A 30 7.88 -3.63 9.24
C GLY A 30 7.27 -2.40 8.57
N PRO A 31 7.99 -1.75 7.64
CA PRO A 31 7.50 -0.53 7.01
C PRO A 31 6.10 -0.73 6.47
N SER A 32 5.14 0.05 6.99
CA SER A 32 3.76 0.04 6.55
C SER A 32 3.70 0.52 5.10
N GLN A 33 3.40 -0.40 4.18
CA GLN A 33 3.23 -0.11 2.76
C GLN A 33 1.74 -0.11 2.42
N GLN A 34 1.28 0.99 1.81
CA GLN A 34 -0.06 1.08 1.22
C GLN A 34 0.05 0.94 -0.29
N GLY A 35 -0.62 -0.06 -0.86
CA GLY A 35 -0.78 -0.17 -2.30
C GLY A 35 -1.74 0.91 -2.81
N LEU A 36 -1.33 1.64 -3.86
CA LEU A 36 -2.17 2.64 -4.53
C LEU A 36 -2.72 2.14 -5.88
N SER A 37 -2.55 0.86 -6.20
CA SER A 37 -3.17 0.22 -7.37
C SER A 37 -4.70 0.19 -7.27
N GLY A 38 -5.35 -0.02 -8.42
CA GLY A 38 -6.80 -0.06 -8.57
C GLY A 38 -7.31 1.11 -9.41
N THR A 39 -8.56 1.51 -9.18
CA THR A 39 -9.23 2.53 -10.00
C THR A 39 -8.75 3.95 -9.69
N TRP A 40 -8.24 4.64 -10.71
CA TRP A 40 -7.86 6.05 -10.69
C TRP A 40 -8.80 6.85 -11.59
N ARG A 41 -8.76 8.18 -11.48
CA ARG A 41 -9.44 9.10 -12.39
C ARG A 41 -8.47 9.58 -13.45
N ALA A 42 -8.89 9.60 -14.71
CA ALA A 42 -8.07 10.11 -15.81
C ALA A 42 -8.85 10.99 -16.77
N ALA A 43 -8.16 11.97 -17.34
CA ALA A 43 -8.67 12.84 -18.39
C ALA A 43 -7.58 13.15 -19.41
N VAL A 44 -7.98 13.42 -20.66
CA VAL A 44 -7.06 13.95 -21.67
C VAL A 44 -6.57 15.32 -21.20
N ALA A 45 -5.27 15.54 -21.26
CA ALA A 45 -4.71 16.79 -20.78
C ALA A 45 -4.92 17.92 -21.80
N ASP A 46 -5.67 18.95 -21.41
CA ASP A 46 -5.74 20.23 -22.12
C ASP A 46 -5.00 21.35 -21.35
N GLU A 47 -4.97 22.55 -21.91
CA GLU A 47 -4.20 23.66 -21.35
C GLU A 47 -4.82 24.23 -20.05
N GLU A 48 -6.13 24.14 -19.91
CA GLU A 48 -6.87 24.63 -18.74
C GLU A 48 -6.73 23.64 -17.57
N LEU A 49 -6.94 22.36 -17.85
CA LEU A 49 -6.78 21.29 -16.88
C LEU A 49 -5.36 21.27 -16.32
N ARG A 50 -4.32 21.40 -17.16
CA ARG A 50 -2.92 21.44 -16.69
C ARG A 50 -2.61 22.53 -15.66
N ARG A 51 -3.43 23.59 -15.58
CA ARG A 51 -3.24 24.70 -14.62
C ARG A 51 -4.04 24.53 -13.34
N THR A 52 -5.08 23.71 -13.37
CA THR A 52 -6.11 23.65 -12.32
C THR A 52 -6.19 22.30 -11.64
N TYR A 53 -5.79 21.23 -12.33
CA TYR A 53 -5.92 19.86 -11.83
C TYR A 53 -5.04 19.51 -10.63
N THR A 54 -4.15 20.38 -10.16
CA THR A 54 -3.37 20.16 -8.94
C THR A 54 -3.92 20.94 -7.74
N GLN A 55 -5.04 21.63 -7.90
CA GLN A 55 -5.62 22.43 -6.83
C GLN A 55 -6.32 21.54 -5.81
N ASP A 56 -6.21 21.92 -4.54
CA ASP A 56 -7.00 21.36 -3.45
C ASP A 56 -8.49 21.45 -3.78
N GLY A 57 -9.21 20.35 -3.57
CA GLY A 57 -10.66 20.29 -3.80
C GLY A 57 -11.09 20.34 -5.27
N PHE A 58 -10.17 20.20 -6.23
CA PHE A 58 -10.54 20.01 -7.64
C PHE A 58 -11.46 18.80 -7.80
N ASP A 59 -12.59 19.01 -8.47
CA ASP A 59 -13.59 17.97 -8.72
C ASP A 59 -13.23 17.16 -9.98
N ASP A 60 -12.77 15.93 -9.77
CA ASP A 60 -12.46 14.95 -10.81
C ASP A 60 -13.56 13.90 -11.00
N ALA A 61 -14.76 14.10 -10.43
CA ALA A 61 -15.85 13.13 -10.53
C ALA A 61 -16.28 12.84 -11.98
N GLY A 62 -16.10 13.83 -12.88
CA GLY A 62 -16.38 13.69 -14.31
C GLY A 62 -15.28 12.99 -15.12
N TRP A 63 -14.15 12.63 -14.50
CA TRP A 63 -13.03 11.96 -15.18
C TRP A 63 -13.26 10.46 -15.30
N GLU A 64 -12.70 9.87 -16.36
CA GLU A 64 -12.86 8.46 -16.68
C GLU A 64 -12.19 7.59 -15.60
N PRO A 65 -12.87 6.57 -15.06
CA PRO A 65 -12.23 5.57 -14.23
C PRO A 65 -11.28 4.69 -15.05
N VAL A 66 -10.03 4.55 -14.61
CA VAL A 66 -9.02 3.70 -15.24
C VAL A 66 -8.36 2.77 -14.23
N GLU A 67 -8.03 1.55 -14.62
CA GLU A 67 -7.31 0.61 -13.77
C GLU A 67 -5.79 0.85 -13.84
N VAL A 68 -5.15 0.92 -12.67
CA VAL A 68 -3.70 1.04 -12.50
C VAL A 68 -3.17 -0.18 -11.72
N PRO A 69 -2.13 -0.89 -12.19
CA PRO A 69 -1.35 -0.61 -13.40
C PRO A 69 -2.11 -0.96 -14.69
N GLY A 70 -1.81 -0.26 -15.78
CA GLY A 70 -2.43 -0.48 -17.08
C GLY A 70 -1.97 0.52 -18.13
N HIS A 71 -2.21 0.21 -19.40
CA HIS A 71 -1.99 1.14 -20.50
C HIS A 71 -3.29 1.92 -20.78
N TRP A 72 -3.26 3.25 -20.86
CA TRP A 72 -4.49 4.05 -20.99
C TRP A 72 -5.30 3.70 -22.23
N GLN A 73 -4.65 3.39 -23.36
CA GLN A 73 -5.36 3.02 -24.60
C GLN A 73 -6.11 1.68 -24.49
N SER A 74 -5.89 0.90 -23.42
CA SER A 74 -6.75 -0.26 -23.11
C SER A 74 -8.11 0.15 -22.51
N THR A 75 -8.27 1.41 -22.11
CA THR A 75 -9.56 1.99 -21.70
C THR A 75 -10.28 2.53 -22.93
N PRO A 76 -11.53 2.13 -23.21
CA PRO A 76 -12.26 2.55 -24.41
C PRO A 76 -12.31 4.06 -24.63
N ALA A 77 -12.44 4.86 -23.57
CA ALA A 77 -12.47 6.32 -23.65
C ALA A 77 -11.17 6.95 -24.20
N PHE A 78 -10.05 6.22 -24.14
CA PHE A 78 -8.73 6.71 -24.52
C PHE A 78 -8.07 5.86 -25.62
N ALA A 79 -8.80 4.92 -26.22
CA ALA A 79 -8.27 3.99 -27.21
C ALA A 79 -7.60 4.71 -28.39
N ASP A 80 -8.19 5.81 -28.83
CA ASP A 80 -7.70 6.64 -29.94
C ASP A 80 -6.98 7.92 -29.47
N THR A 81 -6.59 7.99 -28.19
CA THR A 81 -5.86 9.14 -27.64
C THR A 81 -4.35 8.96 -27.81
N ASP A 82 -3.74 9.90 -28.55
CA ASP A 82 -2.29 9.98 -28.74
C ASP A 82 -1.61 11.00 -27.80
N GLY A 83 -2.40 11.79 -27.09
CA GLY A 83 -1.94 12.85 -26.21
C GLY A 83 -1.66 12.39 -24.78
N PRO A 84 -1.01 13.24 -23.97
CA PRO A 84 -0.81 12.97 -22.55
C PRO A 84 -2.14 12.93 -21.79
N LEU A 85 -2.21 12.07 -20.79
CA LEU A 85 -3.32 12.01 -19.83
C LEU A 85 -2.88 12.58 -18.49
N LEU A 86 -3.84 13.15 -17.77
CA LEU A 86 -3.73 13.46 -16.36
C LEU A 86 -4.34 12.32 -15.56
N TYR A 87 -3.70 11.98 -14.44
CA TYR A 87 -4.14 10.94 -13.52
C TYR A 87 -4.33 11.52 -12.12
N ARG A 88 -5.42 11.17 -11.45
CA ARG A 88 -5.72 11.59 -10.08
C ARG A 88 -6.20 10.42 -9.25
N ARG A 89 -5.70 10.36 -8.02
CA ARG A 89 -6.12 9.39 -7.00
C ARG A 89 -6.03 10.02 -5.62
N ALA A 90 -7.19 10.15 -4.98
CA ALA A 90 -7.24 10.45 -3.55
C ALA A 90 -6.91 9.19 -2.75
N PHE A 91 -6.10 9.36 -1.71
CA PHE A 91 -5.81 8.32 -0.72
C PHE A 91 -5.59 8.97 0.64
N ALA A 92 -5.87 8.23 1.71
CA ALA A 92 -5.52 8.62 3.07
C ALA A 92 -4.29 7.81 3.50
N SER A 93 -3.30 8.50 4.06
CA SER A 93 -2.15 7.90 4.74
C SER A 93 -1.94 8.65 6.05
N PRO A 94 -1.66 7.96 7.17
CA PRO A 94 -1.17 8.64 8.35
C PRO A 94 0.17 9.33 8.06
N PRO A 95 0.50 10.43 8.75
CA PRO A 95 1.83 11.01 8.69
C PRO A 95 2.87 9.99 9.19
N PRO A 96 4.12 10.02 8.67
CA PRO A 96 5.17 9.16 9.20
C PRO A 96 5.45 9.48 10.67
N ASP A 97 5.84 8.46 11.44
CA ASP A 97 6.30 8.65 12.80
C ASP A 97 7.47 9.65 12.88
N GLN A 98 7.67 10.25 14.05
CA GLN A 98 8.74 11.22 14.26
C GLN A 98 10.12 10.64 13.84
N GLY A 99 10.82 11.36 12.97
CA GLY A 99 12.13 10.95 12.47
C GLY A 99 12.07 9.92 11.33
N ARG A 100 10.88 9.52 10.88
CA ARG A 100 10.68 8.65 9.72
C ARG A 100 10.33 9.47 8.48
N ARG A 101 10.52 8.86 7.31
CA ARG A 101 10.18 9.42 6.00
C ARG A 101 9.28 8.43 5.26
N SER A 102 8.26 8.96 4.59
CA SER A 102 7.45 8.23 3.61
C SER A 102 8.00 8.41 2.20
N TRP A 103 7.77 7.41 1.35
CA TRP A 103 8.17 7.42 -0.04
C TRP A 103 6.97 7.06 -0.90
N LEU A 104 6.71 7.86 -1.94
CA LEU A 104 5.83 7.45 -3.04
C LEU A 104 6.69 6.71 -4.06
N VAL A 105 6.34 5.46 -4.35
CA VAL A 105 7.07 4.61 -5.29
C VAL A 105 6.19 4.34 -6.49
N LEU A 106 6.70 4.67 -7.68
CA LEU A 106 6.10 4.30 -8.96
C LEU A 106 7.00 3.27 -9.62
N ASP A 107 6.50 2.05 -9.79
CA ASP A 107 7.27 0.96 -10.41
C ASP A 107 7.60 1.26 -11.88
N GLY A 108 6.77 2.05 -12.56
CA GLY A 108 7.03 2.52 -13.92
C GLY A 108 6.04 3.59 -14.36
N VAL A 109 6.52 4.56 -15.13
CA VAL A 109 5.73 5.57 -15.82
C VAL A 109 6.20 5.60 -17.27
N PHE A 110 5.25 5.71 -18.20
CA PHE A 110 5.53 5.68 -19.64
C PHE A 110 4.90 6.89 -20.33
N TYR A 111 5.61 7.69 -21.13
CA TYR A 111 7.09 7.78 -21.25
C TYR A 111 7.69 8.83 -20.30
N GLN A 112 6.90 9.82 -19.91
CA GLN A 112 7.28 10.90 -19.00
C GLN A 112 6.06 11.18 -18.11
N GLY A 113 6.32 11.53 -16.85
CA GLY A 113 5.29 12.00 -15.94
C GLY A 113 5.87 13.00 -14.96
N ASP A 114 5.05 13.99 -14.65
CA ASP A 114 5.28 14.93 -13.57
C ASP A 114 4.35 14.53 -12.41
N VAL A 115 4.82 14.64 -11.17
CA VAL A 115 4.08 14.19 -9.98
C VAL A 115 3.87 15.35 -9.03
N TRP A 116 2.63 15.49 -8.57
CA TRP A 116 2.21 16.39 -7.51
C TRP A 116 1.65 15.58 -6.35
N LEU A 117 1.98 16.00 -5.14
CA LEU A 117 1.52 15.40 -3.89
C LEU A 117 1.40 16.52 -2.85
N ASP A 118 0.25 16.61 -2.21
CA ASP A 118 -0.08 17.59 -1.17
C ASP A 118 0.32 17.11 0.23
#